data_AF-A0AB73HF22-F1
#
_entry.id   AF-A0AB73HF22-F1
#
_cell.length_a   1.000
_cell.length_b   1.000
_cell.length_c   1.000
_cell.angle_alpha   90.00
_cell.angle_beta   90.00
_cell.angle_gamma   90.00
#
_symmetry.space_group_name_H-M   'P 1'
#
loop_
_entity.id
_entity.type
_entity.pdbx_description
1 polymer ?
#
loop_
_entity_poly.entity_id
_entity_poly.type
_entity_poly.pdbx_seq_one_letter_code
_entity_poly.pdbx_strand_id
1 'polypeptide(L)'
;MYLTYDEFKSLEISDISEENFKEAITKAEIQIDMVTNFFYANGLHDLQNDLISSKKRLNMRAKAFKKALGIIIYYAVETGVSSSNDAISGNVKSLSIGRTHLDTSGTASVTYGKSAVPNEAMALLFHWGFLYKGVDYR
;
A
#
# COMPACT_ATOMS: atom_id res chain seq x y z
N MET A 1 3.76 -7.44 11.77
CA MET A 1 2.79 -6.35 11.60
C MET A 1 3.54 -5.06 11.36
N TYR A 2 3.28 -4.40 10.23
CA TYR A 2 4.02 -3.22 9.76
C TYR A 2 3.37 -1.90 10.14
N LEU A 3 2.07 -1.87 10.40
CA LEU A 3 1.31 -0.67 10.72
C LEU A 3 0.30 -0.99 11.82
N THR A 4 0.26 -0.19 12.89
CA THR A 4 -0.77 -0.31 13.93
C THR A 4 -1.98 0.58 13.61
N TYR A 5 -3.10 0.38 14.31
CA TYR A 5 -4.28 1.22 14.11
C TYR A 5 -4.02 2.69 14.48
N ASP A 6 -3.33 2.95 15.59
CA ASP A 6 -2.97 4.33 15.99
C ASP A 6 -2.08 5.01 14.95
N GLU A 7 -1.10 4.28 14.41
CA GLU A 7 -0.26 4.77 13.34
C GLU A 7 -1.07 5.03 12.07
N PHE A 8 -2.01 4.14 11.72
CA PHE A 8 -2.92 4.33 10.59
C PHE A 8 -3.74 5.61 10.73
N LYS A 9 -4.33 5.87 11.92
CA LYS A 9 -5.06 7.11 12.20
C LYS A 9 -4.18 8.34 12.06
N SER A 10 -2.91 8.27 12.49
CA SER A 10 -1.95 9.36 12.36
C SER A 10 -1.57 9.72 10.90
N LEU A 11 -1.87 8.83 9.93
CA LEU A 11 -1.62 9.11 8.52
C LEU A 11 -2.66 10.05 7.91
N GLU A 12 -3.77 10.31 8.61
CA GLU A 12 -4.88 11.18 8.18
C GLU A 12 -5.43 10.80 6.79
N ILE A 13 -5.42 9.50 6.47
CA ILE A 13 -5.92 8.96 5.19
C ILE A 13 -7.45 8.81 5.24
N SER A 14 -8.00 8.33 6.36
CA SER A 14 -9.44 8.10 6.52
C SER A 14 -9.88 7.94 7.99
N ASP A 15 -11.20 7.84 8.15
CA ASP A 15 -11.87 7.55 9.43
C ASP A 15 -12.37 6.11 9.56
N ILE A 16 -11.66 5.16 8.93
CA ILE A 16 -11.96 3.72 9.05
C ILE A 16 -11.92 3.27 10.52
N SER A 17 -12.89 2.43 10.90
CA SER A 17 -12.99 1.83 12.23
C SER A 17 -11.86 0.82 12.50
N GLU A 18 -11.52 0.61 13.77
CA GLU A 18 -10.50 -0.37 14.16
C GLU A 18 -10.86 -1.80 13.72
N GLU A 19 -12.14 -2.15 13.73
CA GLU A 19 -12.64 -3.45 13.26
C GLU A 19 -12.33 -3.68 11.78
N ASN A 20 -12.73 -2.74 10.91
CA ASN A 20 -12.44 -2.81 9.48
C ASN A 20 -10.93 -2.81 9.20
N PHE A 21 -10.15 -2.05 9.98
CA PHE A 21 -8.70 -2.10 9.90
C PHE A 21 -8.14 -3.49 10.20
N LYS A 22 -8.59 -4.13 11.29
CA LYS A 22 -8.15 -5.47 11.69
C LYS A 22 -8.49 -6.54 10.66
N GLU A 23 -9.64 -6.42 10.01
CA GLU A 23 -10.03 -7.33 8.93
C GLU A 23 -9.18 -7.16 7.67
N ALA A 24 -8.78 -5.92 7.35
CA ALA A 24 -8.08 -5.59 6.12
C ALA A 24 -6.54 -5.71 6.21
N ILE A 25 -5.93 -5.42 7.37
CA ILE A 25 -4.48 -5.26 7.53
C ILE A 25 -3.69 -6.48 7.04
N THR A 26 -4.08 -7.68 7.43
CA THR A 26 -3.36 -8.91 7.06
C THR A 26 -3.30 -9.11 5.56
N LYS A 27 -4.40 -8.85 4.84
CA LYS A 27 -4.44 -8.94 3.38
C LYS A 27 -3.61 -7.83 2.74
N ALA A 28 -3.69 -6.62 3.28
CA ALA A 28 -2.92 -5.47 2.80
C ALA A 28 -1.40 -5.68 2.96
N GLU A 29 -0.96 -6.31 4.07
CA GLU A 29 0.45 -6.68 4.30
C GLU A 29 0.96 -7.67 3.23
N ILE A 30 0.16 -8.70 2.92
CA ILE A 30 0.50 -9.65 1.86
C ILE A 30 0.63 -8.93 0.52
N GLN A 31 -0.30 -8.02 0.20
CA GLN A 31 -0.28 -7.28 -1.05
C GLN A 31 0.96 -6.37 -1.18
N ILE A 32 1.28 -5.59 -0.14
CA ILE A 32 2.43 -4.69 -0.18
C ILE A 32 3.74 -5.47 -0.25
N ASP A 33 3.85 -6.60 0.46
CA ASP A 33 5.03 -7.46 0.39
C ASP A 33 5.20 -8.03 -1.03
N MET A 34 4.14 -8.51 -1.66
CA MET A 34 4.23 -9.02 -3.05
C MET A 34 4.75 -7.96 -4.04
N VAL A 35 4.23 -6.73 -3.98
CA VAL A 35 4.62 -5.67 -4.94
C VAL A 35 5.98 -5.05 -4.62
N THR A 36 6.44 -5.13 -3.37
CA THR A 36 7.76 -4.66 -2.95
C THR A 36 8.82 -5.76 -2.95
N ASN A 37 8.49 -6.96 -3.45
CA ASN A 37 9.37 -8.13 -3.44
C ASN A 37 9.88 -8.46 -2.03
N PHE A 38 8.97 -8.44 -1.06
CA PHE A 38 9.21 -8.77 0.35
C PHE A 38 10.33 -7.90 0.95
N PHE A 39 10.40 -6.61 0.61
CA PHE A 39 11.52 -5.75 1.00
C PHE A 39 11.74 -5.73 2.53
N TYR A 40 10.67 -5.66 3.32
CA TYR A 40 10.73 -5.69 4.79
C TYR A 40 10.34 -7.04 5.40
N ALA A 41 9.78 -7.97 4.62
CA ALA A 41 9.55 -9.34 5.04
C ALA A 41 10.87 -10.11 4.95
N ASN A 42 11.21 -10.94 5.95
CA ASN A 42 12.43 -11.77 5.97
C ASN A 42 13.72 -11.10 6.48
N GLY A 43 13.67 -9.86 6.99
CA GLY A 43 14.76 -9.28 7.79
C GLY A 43 16.00 -8.82 7.03
N LEU A 44 15.98 -8.82 5.69
CA LEU A 44 17.03 -8.17 4.87
C LEU A 44 17.07 -6.65 5.09
N HIS A 45 15.90 -6.06 5.34
CA HIS A 45 15.74 -4.68 5.75
C HIS A 45 14.86 -4.62 6.99
N ASP A 46 15.16 -3.68 7.88
CA ASP A 46 14.41 -3.48 9.11
C ASP A 46 13.62 -2.17 9.03
N LEU A 47 12.29 -2.28 9.07
CA LEU A 47 11.39 -1.14 8.94
C LEU A 47 11.57 -0.16 10.10
N GLN A 48 11.77 -0.64 11.33
CA GLN A 48 11.87 0.22 12.52
C GLN A 48 13.18 1.02 12.52
N ASN A 49 14.28 0.37 12.16
CA ASN A 49 15.58 1.00 12.00
C ASN A 49 15.57 2.03 10.86
N ASP A 50 14.94 1.73 9.73
CA ASP A 50 14.78 2.69 8.65
C ASP A 50 13.93 3.90 9.10
N LEU A 51 12.86 3.69 9.89
CA LEU A 51 12.01 4.76 10.44
C LEU A 51 12.71 5.71 11.41
N ILE A 52 13.76 5.28 12.10
CA ILE A 52 14.55 6.15 12.99
C ILE A 52 15.90 6.55 12.38
N SER A 53 16.17 6.13 11.14
CA SER A 53 17.45 6.38 10.51
C SER A 53 17.73 7.87 10.30
N SER A 54 18.94 8.31 10.62
CA SER A 54 19.44 9.64 10.27
C SER A 54 19.62 9.81 8.75
N LYS A 55 19.69 8.71 8.00
CA LYS A 55 19.73 8.73 6.54
C LYS A 55 18.34 9.06 6.01
N LYS A 56 18.14 10.33 5.61
CA LYS A 56 16.86 10.85 5.10
C LYS A 56 16.18 9.94 4.08
N ARG A 57 16.93 9.32 3.16
CA ARG A 57 16.38 8.41 2.15
C ARG A 57 15.74 7.16 2.77
N LEU A 58 16.39 6.53 3.76
CA LEU A 58 15.87 5.34 4.43
C LEU A 58 14.61 5.70 5.24
N ASN A 59 14.68 6.79 6.00
CA ASN A 59 13.55 7.31 6.77
C ASN A 59 12.31 7.58 5.91
N MET A 60 12.50 8.31 4.81
CA MET A 60 11.38 8.67 3.93
C MET A 60 10.83 7.46 3.18
N ARG A 61 11.67 6.50 2.78
CA ARG A 61 11.24 5.24 2.17
C ARG A 61 10.38 4.42 3.13
N ALA A 62 10.77 4.28 4.38
CA ALA A 62 9.99 3.56 5.39
C ALA A 62 8.66 4.25 5.72
N LYS A 63 8.65 5.59 5.83
CA LYS A 63 7.41 6.37 5.97
C LYS A 63 6.48 6.19 4.76
N ALA A 64 7.04 6.16 3.56
CA ALA A 64 6.28 5.91 2.35
C ALA A 64 5.69 4.48 2.34
N PHE A 65 6.45 3.47 2.75
CA PHE A 65 5.92 2.11 2.89
C PHE A 65 4.69 2.06 3.80
N LYS A 66 4.77 2.64 5.00
CA LYS A 66 3.62 2.74 5.92
C LYS A 66 2.44 3.48 5.31
N LYS A 67 2.69 4.60 4.61
CA LYS A 67 1.64 5.37 3.94
C LYS A 67 0.98 4.60 2.80
N ALA A 68 1.75 3.89 1.98
CA ALA A 68 1.22 3.02 0.93
C ALA A 68 0.37 1.89 1.52
N LEU A 69 0.80 1.28 2.63
CA LEU A 69 0.01 0.26 3.32
C LEU A 69 -1.33 0.84 3.82
N GLY A 70 -1.33 2.05 4.39
CA GLY A 70 -2.56 2.74 4.76
C GLY A 70 -3.50 2.99 3.58
N ILE A 71 -2.97 3.38 2.42
CA ILE A 71 -3.77 3.57 1.20
C ILE A 71 -4.38 2.24 0.72
N ILE A 72 -3.62 1.14 0.78
CA ILE A 72 -4.11 -0.20 0.41
C ILE A 72 -5.27 -0.62 1.33
N ILE A 73 -5.14 -0.40 2.65
CA ILE A 73 -6.20 -0.69 3.62
C ILE A 73 -7.44 0.14 3.32
N TYR A 74 -7.27 1.46 3.11
CA TYR A 74 -8.37 2.36 2.79
C TYR A 74 -9.14 1.90 1.55
N TYR A 75 -8.42 1.61 0.48
CA TYR A 75 -9.00 1.12 -0.75
C TYR A 75 -9.73 -0.22 -0.56
N ALA A 76 -9.13 -1.17 0.15
CA ALA A 76 -9.75 -2.48 0.37
C ALA A 76 -11.06 -2.38 1.16
N VAL A 77 -11.13 -1.52 2.17
CA VAL A 77 -12.34 -1.32 2.99
C VAL A 77 -13.44 -0.61 2.20
N GLU A 78 -13.10 0.44 1.46
CA GLU A 78 -14.09 1.25 0.74
C GLU A 78 -14.65 0.54 -0.50
N THR A 79 -13.82 -0.28 -1.15
CA THR A 79 -14.20 -0.92 -2.42
C THR A 79 -14.55 -2.40 -2.27
N GLY A 80 -14.20 -3.02 -1.14
CA GLY A 80 -14.25 -4.47 -0.95
C GLY A 80 -13.18 -5.25 -1.74
N VAL A 81 -12.33 -4.57 -2.52
CA VAL A 81 -11.30 -5.22 -3.34
C VAL A 81 -10.08 -5.55 -2.49
N SER A 82 -9.89 -6.82 -2.17
CA SER A 82 -8.79 -7.28 -1.29
C SER A 82 -7.91 -8.37 -1.91
N SER A 83 -8.18 -8.76 -3.16
CA SER A 83 -7.42 -9.75 -3.91
C SER A 83 -7.40 -9.45 -5.41
N SER A 84 -6.49 -10.07 -6.15
CA SER A 84 -6.44 -9.96 -7.61
C SER A 84 -7.74 -10.45 -8.28
N ASN A 85 -8.40 -11.47 -7.72
CA ASN A 85 -9.68 -11.97 -8.21
C ASN A 85 -10.80 -10.92 -8.04
N ASP A 86 -10.79 -10.21 -6.91
CA ASP A 86 -11.72 -9.10 -6.66
C ASP A 86 -11.42 -7.92 -7.59
N ALA A 87 -10.14 -7.64 -7.86
CA ALA A 87 -9.74 -6.56 -8.77
C ALA A 87 -10.15 -6.81 -10.23
N ILE A 88 -10.21 -8.08 -10.63
CA ILE A 88 -10.65 -8.49 -11.98
C ILE A 88 -12.18 -8.51 -12.10
N SER A 89 -12.88 -8.92 -11.05
CA SER A 89 -14.35 -9.09 -11.06
C SER A 89 -15.14 -7.89 -10.54
N GLY A 90 -14.51 -6.99 -9.78
CA GLY A 90 -15.17 -5.90 -9.08
C GLY A 90 -15.51 -4.71 -9.97
N ASN A 91 -16.61 -4.03 -9.64
CA ASN A 91 -16.96 -2.68 -10.10
C ASN A 91 -16.70 -1.71 -8.94
N VAL A 92 -15.53 -1.07 -8.90
CA VAL A 92 -15.25 0.01 -7.94
C VAL A 92 -16.14 1.19 -8.27
N LYS A 93 -16.90 1.68 -7.29
CA LYS A 93 -17.58 2.99 -7.36
C LYS A 93 -16.58 4.06 -6.90
N SER A 94 -16.69 5.28 -7.46
CA SER A 94 -15.81 6.44 -7.24
C SER A 94 -15.25 6.53 -5.81
N LEU A 95 -13.92 6.66 -5.69
CA LEU A 95 -13.22 6.71 -4.41
C LEU A 95 -12.45 8.02 -4.27
N SER A 96 -12.45 8.63 -3.08
CA SER A 96 -11.65 9.82 -2.79
C SER A 96 -10.59 9.51 -1.73
N ILE A 97 -9.34 9.35 -2.13
CA ILE A 97 -8.20 9.14 -1.22
C ILE A 97 -7.66 10.52 -0.82
N GLY A 98 -8.03 11.01 0.36
CA GLY A 98 -7.65 12.35 0.81
C GLY A 98 -8.12 13.44 -0.16
N ARG A 99 -7.18 14.19 -0.77
CA ARG A 99 -7.46 15.23 -1.79
C ARG A 99 -7.55 14.67 -3.22
N THR A 100 -7.26 13.39 -3.42
CA THR A 100 -7.23 12.73 -4.73
C THR A 100 -8.58 12.08 -4.99
N HIS A 101 -9.27 12.50 -6.05
CA HIS A 101 -10.52 11.86 -6.49
C HIS A 101 -10.22 10.88 -7.63
N LEU A 102 -10.68 9.64 -7.50
CA LEU A 102 -10.55 8.59 -8.50
C LEU A 102 -11.91 8.33 -9.15
N ASP A 103 -12.06 8.75 -10.40
CA ASP A 103 -13.18 8.38 -11.27
C ASP A 103 -12.89 7.02 -11.92
N THR A 104 -13.73 6.03 -11.65
CA THR A 104 -13.42 4.62 -11.94
C THR A 104 -14.36 4.05 -13.02
N SER A 105 -14.03 4.24 -14.30
CA SER A 105 -14.65 3.50 -15.39
C SER A 105 -14.11 2.05 -15.50
N GLY A 106 -14.11 1.32 -14.37
CA GLY A 106 -13.63 -0.07 -14.22
C GLY A 106 -12.42 -0.23 -13.28
N THR A 107 -12.43 -1.27 -12.44
CA THR A 107 -11.42 -1.52 -11.38
C THR A 107 -10.01 -1.76 -11.90
N ALA A 108 -9.88 -2.41 -13.05
CA ALA A 108 -8.59 -2.71 -13.67
C ALA A 108 -7.80 -1.47 -14.11
N SER A 109 -8.43 -0.30 -14.26
CA SER A 109 -7.74 0.95 -14.59
C SER A 109 -7.13 1.64 -13.36
N VAL A 110 -7.56 1.26 -12.15
CA VAL A 110 -7.23 1.91 -10.88
C VAL A 110 -6.20 1.11 -10.06
N THR A 111 -6.04 -0.18 -10.36
CA THR A 111 -5.07 -1.06 -9.71
C THR A 111 -3.91 -1.43 -10.63
N TYR A 112 -2.76 -1.72 -10.03
CA TYR A 112 -1.55 -2.04 -10.78
C TYR A 112 -1.54 -3.50 -11.21
N GLY A 113 -1.42 -3.76 -12.53
CA GLY A 113 -1.11 -5.10 -13.05
C GLY A 113 -2.08 -6.21 -12.62
N LYS A 114 -3.38 -5.91 -12.49
CA LYS A 114 -4.42 -6.81 -11.94
C LYS A 114 -4.19 -7.24 -10.48
N SER A 115 -3.34 -6.55 -9.75
CA SER A 115 -3.26 -6.67 -8.29
C SER A 115 -4.43 -5.94 -7.62
N ALA A 116 -4.60 -6.12 -6.32
CA ALA A 116 -5.50 -5.31 -5.49
C ALA A 116 -4.81 -4.05 -4.93
N VAL A 117 -3.61 -3.71 -5.40
CA VAL A 117 -2.88 -2.52 -4.95
C VAL A 117 -3.24 -1.33 -5.84
N PRO A 118 -3.75 -0.22 -5.27
CA PRO A 118 -4.08 1.00 -6.03
C PRO A 118 -2.86 1.65 -6.68
N ASN A 119 -3.07 2.29 -7.82
CA ASN A 119 -2.02 3.01 -8.55
C ASN A 119 -1.37 4.12 -7.70
N GLU A 120 -2.10 4.77 -6.79
CA GLU A 120 -1.56 5.79 -5.88
C GLU A 120 -0.54 5.21 -4.89
N ALA A 121 -0.86 4.06 -4.28
CA ALA A 121 0.09 3.34 -3.43
C ALA A 121 1.33 2.92 -4.24
N MET A 122 1.14 2.44 -5.46
CA MET A 122 2.26 2.08 -6.35
C MET A 122 3.13 3.26 -6.76
N ALA A 123 2.55 4.42 -7.06
CA ALA A 123 3.31 5.62 -7.41
C ALA A 123 4.22 6.05 -6.24
N LEU A 124 3.72 5.96 -5.02
CA LEU A 124 4.48 6.24 -3.81
C LEU A 124 5.64 5.22 -3.63
N LEU A 125 5.35 3.94 -3.80
CA LEU A 125 6.36 2.87 -3.69
C LEU A 125 7.44 2.99 -4.80
N PHE A 126 7.04 3.33 -6.02
CA PHE A 126 7.93 3.56 -7.15
C PHE A 126 8.91 4.69 -6.87
N HIS A 127 8.39 5.84 -6.41
CA HIS A 127 9.21 7.02 -6.13
C HIS A 127 10.34 6.72 -5.13
N TRP A 128 10.08 5.86 -4.14
CA TRP A 128 11.07 5.50 -3.11
C TRP A 128 11.92 4.26 -3.44
N GLY A 129 11.76 3.70 -4.65
CA GLY A 129 12.64 2.67 -5.18
C GLY A 129 12.29 1.24 -4.78
N PHE A 130 11.05 0.97 -4.36
CA PHE A 130 10.62 -0.40 -4.02
C PHE A 130 10.45 -1.32 -5.23
N LEU A 131 10.34 -0.76 -6.44
CA LEU A 131 10.09 -1.51 -7.68
C LEU A 131 11.33 -1.66 -8.56
N TYR A 132 12.49 -1.18 -8.11
CA TYR A 132 13.72 -1.27 -8.89
C TYR A 132 14.17 -2.73 -8.99
N LYS A 133 13.92 -3.35 -10.14
CA LYS A 133 14.58 -4.57 -10.57
C LYS A 133 15.81 -4.14 -11.35
N GLY A 134 16.99 -4.23 -10.75
CA GLY A 134 18.22 -4.08 -11.50
C GLY A 134 18.20 -5.04 -12.69
N VAL A 135 18.50 -4.55 -13.88
CA VAL A 135 18.77 -5.44 -15.02
C VAL A 135 20.12 -6.09 -14.70
N ASP A 136 20.10 -7.39 -14.43
CA ASP A 136 21.34 -8.16 -14.29
C ASP A 136 22.00 -8.18 -15.67
N TYR A 137 23.07 -7.39 -15.84
CA TYR A 137 23.89 -7.49 -17.04
C TYR A 137 24.86 -8.66 -16.81
N ARG A 138 24.62 -9.77 -17.49
CA ARG A 138 25.53 -10.91 -17.58
C ARG A 138 25.97 -11.09 -19.02
#